data_AF-A0A2U1KZ35-F1
#
_entry.id   AF-A0A2U1KZ35-F1
#
_cell.length_a   1.000
_cell.length_b   1.000
_cell.length_c   1.000
_cell.angle_alpha   90.00
_cell.angle_beta   90.00
_cell.angle_gamma   90.00
#
_symmetry.space_group_name_H-M   'P 1'
#
loop_
_entity.id
_entity.type
_entity.pdbx_description
1 polymer ?
#
loop_
_entity_poly.entity_id
_entity_poly.type
_entity_poly.pdbx_seq_one_letter_code
_entity_poly.pdbx_strand_id
1 'polypeptide(L)'
;MELSAMGWMMPMMCTCNHGQGLSSVLLIFRLLEELERGEKGIGDGTVSYGMDDADDVYMQSWTGTIIGPSNTVHEGRIYQLKLICGDEYPEKPPSVKFQSRINMSCVDQETGVVEPSLFPMLADWHREYTMEDILTQLKKEMTSPQNRKLTQPPEGNDEGRADPKGLVLRCCIM
;
A
#
# COMPACT_ATOMS: atom_id res chain seq x y z
N MET A 1 21.18 2.12 -8.09
CA MET A 1 20.54 1.29 -9.13
C MET A 1 21.37 0.03 -9.28
N GLU A 2 21.05 -0.99 -8.48
CA GLU A 2 21.80 -2.25 -8.49
C GLU A 2 21.63 -3.00 -9.81
N LEU A 3 22.67 -3.74 -10.19
CA LEU A 3 22.72 -4.58 -11.39
C LEU A 3 21.60 -5.64 -11.43
N SER A 4 20.98 -5.95 -10.29
CA SER A 4 19.84 -6.87 -10.19
C SER A 4 18.58 -6.30 -10.85
N ALA A 5 18.23 -5.03 -10.58
CA ALA A 5 17.05 -4.38 -11.16
C ALA A 5 17.15 -4.25 -12.69
N MET A 6 18.36 -4.02 -13.21
CA MET A 6 18.59 -3.95 -14.66
C MET A 6 18.42 -5.31 -15.37
N GLY A 7 18.67 -6.43 -14.68
CA GLY A 7 18.50 -7.78 -15.23
C GLY A 7 17.04 -8.16 -15.51
N TRP A 8 16.11 -7.67 -14.69
CA TRP A 8 14.66 -7.85 -14.88
C TRP A 8 14.05 -6.86 -15.88
N MET A 9 14.68 -5.69 -16.05
CA MET A 9 14.16 -4.61 -16.89
C MET A 9 14.28 -4.90 -18.40
N MET A 10 15.28 -5.68 -18.81
CA MET A 10 15.54 -5.99 -20.23
C MET A 10 14.46 -6.85 -20.91
N PRO A 11 13.96 -7.96 -20.32
CA PRO A 11 12.86 -8.73 -20.90
C PRO A 11 11.54 -7.94 -21.05
N MET A 12 11.30 -7.01 -20.12
CA MET A 12 10.07 -6.23 -19.98
C MET A 12 9.99 -5.08 -21.01
N MET A 13 11.11 -4.40 -21.26
CA MET A 13 11.21 -3.40 -22.32
C MET A 13 10.98 -3.99 -23.71
N CYS A 14 11.25 -5.29 -23.92
CA CYS A 14 11.04 -5.96 -25.19
C CYS A 14 9.56 -6.24 -25.51
N THR A 15 8.63 -6.19 -24.55
CA THR A 15 7.20 -6.50 -24.78
C THR A 15 6.33 -5.28 -25.09
N CYS A 16 6.86 -4.06 -25.05
CA CYS A 16 6.10 -2.84 -25.33
C CYS A 16 5.80 -2.71 -26.84
N ASN A 17 4.59 -3.08 -27.24
CA ASN A 17 4.08 -2.93 -28.61
C ASN A 17 3.76 -1.46 -28.94
N HIS A 18 3.86 -1.12 -30.23
CA HIS A 18 4.12 0.19 -30.84
C HIS A 18 3.12 1.37 -30.63
N GLY A 19 2.38 1.47 -29.52
CA GLY A 19 1.40 2.55 -29.30
C GLY A 19 1.17 3.06 -27.88
N GLN A 20 1.64 2.37 -26.84
CA GLN A 20 1.48 2.79 -25.42
C GLN A 20 2.81 2.89 -24.65
N GLY A 21 3.94 2.69 -25.33
CA GLY A 21 5.22 2.33 -24.70
C GLY A 21 5.91 3.38 -23.83
N LEU A 22 5.57 4.67 -23.89
CA LEU A 22 6.26 5.69 -23.07
C LEU A 22 5.61 5.93 -21.72
N SER A 23 4.28 6.01 -21.65
CA SER A 23 3.55 6.25 -20.41
C SER A 23 3.69 5.08 -19.44
N SER A 24 3.55 3.85 -19.95
CA SER A 24 3.68 2.63 -19.15
C SER A 24 5.11 2.45 -18.60
N VAL A 25 6.13 2.82 -19.39
CA VAL A 25 7.53 2.73 -18.94
C VAL A 25 7.81 3.73 -17.82
N LEU A 26 7.32 4.97 -17.93
CA LEU A 26 7.47 5.98 -16.86
C LEU A 26 6.76 5.57 -15.57
N LEU A 27 5.58 4.96 -15.67
CA LEU A 27 4.86 4.38 -14.53
C LEU A 27 5.68 3.29 -13.83
N ILE A 28 6.21 2.33 -14.59
CA ILE A 28 7.01 1.23 -14.02
C ILE A 28 8.25 1.77 -13.30
N PHE A 29 8.95 2.76 -13.87
CA PHE A 29 10.09 3.39 -13.20
C PHE A 29 9.70 4.05 -11.87
N ARG A 30 8.57 4.75 -11.85
CA ARG A 30 8.03 5.35 -10.63
C ARG A 30 7.73 4.28 -9.56
N LEU A 31 7.10 3.17 -9.96
CA LEU A 31 6.76 2.07 -9.07
C LEU A 31 8.00 1.32 -8.56
N LEU A 32 9.02 1.14 -9.39
CA LEU A 32 10.32 0.58 -8.99
C LEU A 32 11.04 1.46 -7.97
N GLU A 33 10.99 2.79 -8.13
CA GLU A 33 11.54 3.72 -7.14
C GLU A 33 10.81 3.58 -5.79
N GLU A 34 9.49 3.45 -5.81
CA GLU A 34 8.72 3.19 -4.59
C GLU A 34 9.06 1.82 -3.99
N LEU A 35 9.24 0.76 -4.79
CA LEU A 35 9.69 -0.54 -4.31
C LEU A 35 11.03 -0.44 -3.57
N GLU A 36 12.02 0.22 -4.18
CA GLU A 36 13.36 0.37 -3.59
C GLU A 36 13.31 1.15 -2.26
N ARG A 37 12.38 2.11 -2.13
CA ARG A 37 12.15 2.83 -0.87
C ARG A 37 11.49 1.94 0.17
N GLY A 38 10.46 1.19 -0.21
CA GLY A 38 9.79 0.23 0.67
C GLY A 38 10.74 -0.81 1.26
N GLU A 39 11.67 -1.34 0.46
CA GLU A 39 12.66 -2.34 0.89
C GLU A 39 13.73 -1.79 1.85
N LYS A 40 14.06 -0.50 1.75
CA LYS A 40 15.01 0.16 2.67
C LYS A 40 14.40 0.46 4.03
N GLY A 41 13.09 0.33 4.17
CA GLY A 41 12.34 0.71 5.35
C GLY A 41 12.00 2.21 5.35
N ILE A 42 10.88 2.53 6.00
CA ILE A 42 10.26 3.85 5.96
C ILE A 42 10.24 4.44 7.36
N GLY A 43 10.77 5.66 7.49
CA GLY A 43 10.67 6.45 8.71
C GLY A 43 11.07 5.68 9.97
N ASP A 44 10.13 5.55 10.91
CA ASP A 44 10.28 4.86 12.20
C ASP A 44 9.89 3.37 12.17
N GLY A 45 9.62 2.81 10.99
CA GLY A 45 9.23 1.41 10.80
C GLY A 45 7.78 1.10 11.17
N THR A 46 6.96 2.10 11.46
CA THR A 46 5.54 1.91 11.80
C THR A 46 4.61 1.87 10.59
N VAL A 47 5.14 2.20 9.43
CA VAL A 47 4.48 2.12 8.13
C VAL A 47 5.40 1.35 7.20
N SER A 48 4.83 0.43 6.41
CA SER A 48 5.56 -0.29 5.38
C SER A 48 4.65 -0.57 4.19
N TYR A 49 5.24 -0.78 3.01
CA TYR A 49 4.52 -1.29 1.85
C TYR A 49 5.42 -2.15 0.98
N GLY A 50 4.82 -3.01 0.17
CA GLY A 50 5.50 -3.85 -0.81
C GLY A 50 4.53 -4.41 -1.84
N MET A 51 5.06 -5.06 -2.87
CA MET A 51 4.24 -5.75 -3.87
C MET A 51 3.44 -6.88 -3.22
N ASP A 52 2.19 -7.03 -3.61
CA ASP A 52 1.33 -8.13 -3.13
C ASP A 52 1.62 -9.46 -3.84
N ASP A 53 2.03 -9.37 -5.10
CA ASP A 53 2.45 -10.51 -5.93
C ASP A 53 3.78 -10.15 -6.60
N ALA A 54 4.84 -10.88 -6.27
CA ALA A 54 6.17 -10.64 -6.83
C ALA A 54 6.27 -10.99 -8.32
N ASP A 55 5.32 -11.78 -8.84
CA ASP A 55 5.25 -12.15 -10.26
C ASP A 55 4.42 -11.14 -11.08
N ASP A 56 3.78 -10.14 -10.45
CA ASP A 56 3.05 -9.08 -11.15
C ASP A 56 4.02 -8.13 -11.87
N VAL A 57 4.20 -8.42 -13.16
CA VAL A 57 4.97 -7.60 -14.10
C VAL A 57 4.48 -6.15 -14.12
N TYR A 58 3.18 -5.87 -13.98
CA TYR A 58 2.72 -4.49 -14.05
C TYR A 58 2.88 -3.73 -12.73
N MET A 59 3.27 -4.41 -11.65
CA MET A 59 3.49 -3.85 -10.32
C MET A 59 2.30 -2.98 -9.85
N GLN A 60 1.07 -3.35 -10.19
CA GLN A 60 -0.09 -2.51 -9.89
C GLN A 60 -0.62 -2.75 -8.47
N SER A 61 -0.31 -3.91 -7.91
CA SER A 61 -0.95 -4.46 -6.74
C SER A 61 -0.01 -4.44 -5.53
N TRP A 62 -0.34 -3.63 -4.52
CA TRP A 62 0.52 -3.40 -3.36
C TRP A 62 -0.20 -3.69 -2.05
N THR A 63 0.57 -4.09 -1.05
CA THR A 63 0.13 -4.31 0.32
C THR A 63 0.83 -3.30 1.23
N GLY A 64 0.05 -2.46 1.89
CA GLY A 64 0.49 -1.51 2.90
C GLY A 64 0.22 -2.03 4.30
N THR A 65 1.06 -1.69 5.26
CA THR A 65 0.88 -1.99 6.68
C THR A 65 1.04 -0.73 7.50
N ILE A 66 0.12 -0.52 8.45
CA ILE A 66 0.18 0.55 9.44
C ILE A 66 0.13 -0.08 10.83
N ILE A 67 1.16 0.16 11.63
CA ILE A 67 1.14 -0.10 13.07
C ILE A 67 0.38 1.04 13.73
N GLY A 68 -0.70 0.68 14.43
CA GLY A 68 -1.60 1.63 15.03
C GLY A 68 -0.90 2.54 16.05
N PRO A 69 -1.16 3.86 16.03
CA PRO A 69 -0.45 4.82 16.87
C PRO A 69 -0.77 4.62 18.36
N SER A 70 0.26 4.81 19.20
CA SER A 70 0.13 4.82 20.67
C SER A 70 -0.84 5.90 21.16
N ASN A 71 -1.41 5.72 22.35
CA ASN A 71 -2.37 6.64 22.97
C ASN A 71 -3.68 6.81 22.17
N THR A 72 -4.05 5.79 21.39
CA THR A 72 -5.31 5.72 20.66
C THR A 72 -5.94 4.34 20.82
N VAL A 73 -7.19 4.20 20.44
CA VAL A 73 -7.88 2.89 20.31
C VAL A 73 -7.24 1.94 19.31
N HIS A 74 -6.31 2.43 18.49
CA HIS A 74 -5.56 1.68 17.50
C HIS A 74 -4.23 1.14 18.05
N GLU A 75 -3.82 1.52 19.26
CA GLU A 75 -2.55 1.10 19.85
C GLU A 75 -2.45 -0.43 19.95
N GLY A 76 -1.30 -0.97 19.52
CA GLY A 76 -1.02 -2.41 19.51
C GLY A 76 -1.63 -3.18 18.33
N ARG A 77 -2.41 -2.50 17.46
CA ARG A 77 -3.04 -3.12 16.30
C ARG A 77 -2.18 -3.00 15.04
N ILE A 78 -2.30 -3.96 14.13
CA ILE A 78 -1.65 -3.93 12.81
C ILE A 78 -2.73 -3.95 11.73
N TYR A 79 -2.74 -2.91 10.90
CA TYR A 79 -3.71 -2.76 9.81
C TYR A 79 -3.04 -3.07 8.48
N GLN A 80 -3.60 -4.01 7.73
CA GLN A 80 -3.23 -4.30 6.34
C GLN A 80 -4.15 -3.54 5.39
N LEU A 81 -3.56 -2.97 4.34
CA LEU A 81 -4.22 -2.22 3.29
C LEU A 81 -3.82 -2.77 1.95
N LYS A 82 -4.75 -2.71 0.99
CA LYS A 82 -4.51 -2.93 -0.42
C LYS A 82 -4.43 -1.58 -1.12
N LEU A 83 -3.37 -1.37 -1.91
CA LEU A 83 -3.24 -0.23 -2.80
C LEU A 83 -3.18 -0.74 -4.25
N ILE A 84 -3.97 -0.14 -5.13
CA ILE A 84 -3.97 -0.46 -6.56
C ILE A 84 -3.55 0.78 -7.35
N CYS A 85 -2.35 0.74 -7.91
CA CYS A 85 -1.79 1.74 -8.81
C CYS A 85 -2.23 1.42 -10.23
N GLY A 86 -3.31 2.06 -10.70
CA GLY A 86 -3.80 1.90 -12.06
C GLY A 86 -2.91 2.57 -13.11
N ASP A 87 -3.28 2.44 -14.39
CA ASP A 87 -2.49 2.93 -15.52
C ASP A 87 -2.28 4.45 -15.54
N GLU A 88 -3.12 5.21 -14.83
CA GLU A 88 -3.05 6.66 -14.71
C GLU A 88 -2.23 7.13 -13.49
N TYR A 89 -1.70 6.22 -12.68
CA TYR A 89 -0.77 6.56 -11.61
C TYR A 89 0.55 7.10 -12.20
N PRO A 90 1.25 8.06 -11.56
CA PRO A 90 0.85 8.84 -10.40
C PRO A 90 0.03 10.09 -10.74
N GLU A 91 -0.45 10.27 -11.96
CA GLU A 91 -1.24 11.46 -12.32
C GLU A 91 -2.64 11.43 -11.69
N LYS A 92 -3.16 10.24 -11.40
CA LYS A 92 -4.30 10.00 -10.52
C LYS A 92 -3.89 9.20 -9.28
N PRO A 93 -4.60 9.38 -8.15
CA PRO A 93 -4.32 8.63 -6.94
C PRO A 93 -4.56 7.13 -7.14
N PRO A 94 -3.88 6.27 -6.36
CA PRO A 94 -4.18 4.84 -6.35
C PRO A 94 -5.51 4.59 -5.62
N SER A 95 -6.14 3.46 -5.88
CA SER A 95 -7.26 3.00 -5.06
C SER A 95 -6.73 2.42 -3.76
N VAL A 96 -7.32 2.80 -2.62
CA VAL A 96 -6.85 2.37 -1.30
C VAL A 96 -7.99 1.72 -0.53
N LYS A 97 -7.72 0.53 0.03
CA LYS A 97 -8.71 -0.25 0.78
C LYS A 97 -8.07 -0.90 2.00
N PHE A 98 -8.68 -0.77 3.16
CA PHE A 98 -8.32 -1.56 4.33
C PHE A 98 -8.78 -3.01 4.16
N GLN A 99 -7.85 -3.96 4.32
CA GLN A 99 -8.16 -5.39 4.45
C GLN A 99 -8.54 -5.71 5.89
N SER A 100 -7.82 -5.13 6.85
CA SER A 100 -8.18 -5.20 8.27
C SER A 100 -9.39 -4.30 8.55
N ARG A 101 -10.42 -4.82 9.23
CA ARG A 101 -11.59 -4.00 9.59
C ARG A 101 -11.18 -2.85 10.50
N ILE A 102 -11.64 -1.64 10.18
CA ILE A 102 -11.32 -0.41 10.91
C ILE A 102 -12.52 0.53 10.95
N ASN A 103 -12.76 1.11 12.12
CA ASN A 103 -13.71 2.22 12.25
C ASN A 103 -12.95 3.54 12.13
N MET A 104 -13.07 4.24 11.00
CA MET A 104 -12.40 5.51 10.72
C MET A 104 -13.27 6.38 9.82
N SER A 105 -13.27 7.70 10.05
CA SER A 105 -14.18 8.65 9.38
C SER A 105 -14.08 8.67 7.85
N CYS A 106 -12.91 8.41 7.28
CA CYS A 106 -12.70 8.39 5.82
C CYS A 106 -12.70 6.98 5.21
N VAL A 107 -13.17 5.96 5.95
CA VAL A 107 -13.23 4.58 5.48
C VAL A 107 -14.66 4.10 5.48
N ASP A 108 -15.11 3.63 4.32
CA ASP A 108 -16.40 2.96 4.19
C ASP A 108 -16.41 1.68 5.04
N GLN A 109 -17.39 1.57 5.93
CA GLN A 109 -17.42 0.54 6.97
C GLN A 109 -17.76 -0.86 6.44
N GLU A 110 -18.42 -0.95 5.29
CA GLU A 110 -18.82 -2.21 4.70
C GLU A 110 -17.73 -2.77 3.78
N THR A 111 -17.17 -1.89 2.95
CA THR A 111 -16.19 -2.27 1.92
C THR A 111 -14.75 -2.12 2.38
N GLY A 112 -14.47 -1.23 3.33
CA GLY A 112 -13.11 -0.87 3.75
C GLY A 112 -12.39 0.09 2.79
N VAL A 113 -13.07 0.59 1.75
CA VAL A 113 -12.49 1.56 0.80
C VAL A 113 -12.27 2.91 1.49
N VAL A 114 -11.13 3.54 1.20
CA VAL A 114 -10.87 4.91 1.65
C VAL A 114 -11.57 5.87 0.68
N GLU A 115 -12.50 6.66 1.20
CA GLU A 115 -13.31 7.57 0.41
C GLU A 115 -12.50 8.83 0.04
N PRO A 116 -12.24 9.10 -1.25
CA PRO A 116 -11.40 10.23 -1.65
C PRO A 116 -11.95 11.57 -1.17
N SER A 117 -13.28 11.73 -1.14
CA SER A 117 -13.95 12.97 -0.70
C SER A 117 -13.79 13.25 0.80
N LEU A 118 -13.52 12.22 1.61
CA LEU A 118 -13.36 12.31 3.06
C LEU A 118 -11.89 12.32 3.48
N PHE A 119 -10.97 12.06 2.55
CA PHE A 119 -9.54 12.02 2.79
C PHE A 119 -8.82 13.05 1.90
N PRO A 120 -8.47 14.24 2.45
CA PRO A 120 -8.01 15.39 1.67
C PRO A 120 -6.85 15.11 0.70
N MET A 121 -5.94 14.21 1.06
CA MET A 121 -4.80 13.85 0.22
C MET A 121 -5.22 13.15 -1.09
N LEU A 122 -6.31 12.38 -1.08
CA LEU A 122 -6.84 11.77 -2.31
C LEU A 122 -7.80 12.72 -3.05
N ALA A 123 -8.49 13.62 -2.32
CA ALA A 123 -9.33 14.65 -2.92
C ALA A 123 -8.54 15.66 -3.77
N ASP A 124 -7.38 16.07 -3.27
CA ASP A 124 -6.47 17.03 -3.90
C ASP A 124 -5.12 16.36 -4.19
N TRP A 125 -5.18 15.32 -5.01
CA TRP A 125 -4.02 14.51 -5.34
C TRP A 125 -3.02 15.28 -6.21
N HIS A 126 -1.74 15.20 -5.82
CA HIS A 126 -0.61 15.68 -6.61
C HIS A 126 0.30 14.51 -6.95
N ARG A 127 0.85 14.52 -8.16
CA ARG A 127 1.69 13.43 -8.68
C ARG A 127 2.95 13.17 -7.86
N GLU A 128 3.39 14.15 -7.08
CA GLU A 128 4.53 14.04 -6.17
C GLU A 128 4.23 13.16 -4.96
N TYR A 129 2.95 12.95 -4.62
CA TYR A 129 2.56 12.06 -3.54
C TYR A 129 2.79 10.60 -3.90
N THR A 130 3.16 9.82 -2.88
CA THR A 130 3.56 8.42 -2.98
C THR A 130 2.65 7.52 -2.14
N MET A 131 2.81 6.20 -2.26
CA MET A 131 2.14 5.25 -1.35
C MET A 131 2.54 5.46 0.10
N GLU A 132 3.80 5.84 0.35
CA GLU A 132 4.30 6.21 1.67
C GLU A 132 3.51 7.37 2.28
N ASP A 133 3.27 8.41 1.50
CA ASP A 133 2.56 9.60 1.93
C ASP A 133 1.11 9.27 2.32
N ILE A 134 0.45 8.43 1.51
CA ILE A 134 -0.91 7.93 1.77
C ILE A 134 -0.95 7.21 3.11
N LEU A 135 -0.07 6.23 3.32
CA LEU A 135 -0.08 5.43 4.55
C LEU A 135 0.28 6.27 5.79
N THR A 136 1.25 7.17 5.65
CA THR A 136 1.63 8.11 6.71
C THR A 136 0.49 9.05 7.07
N GLN A 137 -0.24 9.55 6.09
CA GLN A 137 -1.36 10.46 6.29
C GLN A 137 -2.59 9.73 6.85
N LEU A 138 -2.86 8.48 6.45
CA LEU A 138 -3.87 7.63 7.08
C LEU A 138 -3.53 7.36 8.56
N LYS A 139 -2.26 7.08 8.87
CA LYS A 139 -1.82 6.92 10.27
C LYS A 139 -2.04 8.21 11.08
N LYS A 140 -1.79 9.39 10.51
CA LYS A 140 -2.12 10.67 11.16
C LYS A 140 -3.62 10.80 11.39
N GLU A 141 -4.44 10.36 10.44
CA GLU A 141 -5.90 10.40 10.57
C GLU A 141 -6.41 9.50 11.70
N MET A 142 -5.74 8.39 12.01
CA MET A 142 -6.04 7.57 13.21
C MET A 142 -5.82 8.33 14.53
N THR A 143 -4.92 9.32 14.55
CA THR A 143 -4.66 10.15 15.74
C THR A 143 -5.59 11.35 15.86
N SER A 144 -6.39 11.63 14.83
CA SER A 144 -7.27 12.80 14.82
C SER A 144 -8.32 12.70 15.93
N PRO A 145 -8.82 13.84 16.47
CA PRO A 145 -9.78 13.83 17.57
C PRO A 145 -11.04 13.01 17.30
N GLN A 146 -11.47 12.96 16.04
CA GLN A 146 -12.62 12.20 15.57
C GLN A 146 -12.39 10.68 15.58
N ASN A 147 -11.17 10.22 15.31
CA ASN A 147 -10.88 8.79 15.11
C ASN A 147 -10.21 8.11 16.31
N ARG A 148 -9.36 8.83 17.05
CA ARG A 148 -8.51 8.25 18.12
C ARG A 148 -9.26 7.56 19.26
N LYS A 149 -10.58 7.79 19.37
CA LYS A 149 -11.47 7.21 20.39
C LYS A 149 -12.62 6.38 19.82
N LEU A 150 -12.69 6.19 18.49
CA LEU A 150 -13.76 5.40 17.89
C LEU A 150 -13.63 3.93 18.28
N THR A 151 -14.69 3.37 18.83
CA THR A 151 -14.73 1.94 19.15
C THR A 151 -14.40 1.13 17.91
N GLN A 152 -13.34 0.33 17.98
CA GLN A 152 -12.88 -0.49 16.86
C GLN A 152 -13.53 -1.88 16.89
N PRO A 153 -13.69 -2.53 15.72
CA PRO A 153 -14.13 -3.92 15.67
C PRO A 153 -13.12 -4.84 16.38
N PRO A 154 -13.54 -6.05 16.82
CA PRO A 154 -12.63 -7.05 17.35
C PRO A 154 -11.51 -7.37 16.35
N GLU A 155 -10.29 -7.56 16.84
CA GLU A 155 -9.20 -8.05 16.01
C GLU A 155 -9.45 -9.53 15.70
N GLY A 156 -9.62 -9.85 14.43
CA GLY A 156 -10.01 -11.20 14.01
C GLY A 156 -9.85 -11.38 12.52
N ASN A 157 -9.00 -12.35 12.16
CA ASN A 157 -8.73 -12.82 10.81
C ASN A 157 -10.00 -13.47 10.26
N ASP A 158 -10.68 -12.85 9.30
CA ASP A 158 -11.51 -13.62 8.36
C ASP A 158 -10.50 -14.41 7.51
N GLU A 159 -10.08 -15.58 8.02
CA GLU A 159 -9.24 -16.54 7.31
C GLU A 159 -9.95 -17.00 6.05
N GLY A 160 -9.63 -16.32 4.96
CA GLY A 160 -10.06 -16.65 3.60
C GLY A 160 -8.95 -16.50 2.57
N ARG A 161 -7.67 -16.59 2.96
CA ARG A 161 -6.60 -16.96 2.02
C ARG A 161 -6.31 -18.45 2.24
N ALA A 162 -7.19 -19.28 1.70
CA ALA A 162 -6.88 -20.69 1.49
C ALA A 162 -5.75 -20.76 0.46
N ASP A 163 -4.51 -20.72 0.93
CA ASP A 163 -3.37 -21.12 0.12
C ASP A 163 -3.16 -22.62 0.33
N PRO A 164 -3.30 -23.46 -0.71
CA PRO A 164 -3.18 -24.91 -0.58
C PRO A 164 -1.73 -25.40 -0.47
N LYS A 165 -0.79 -24.58 0.01
CA LYS A 165 0.59 -25.02 0.31
C LYS A 165 1.09 -24.35 1.59
N GLY A 166 0.84 -25.02 2.71
CA GLY A 166 1.40 -24.65 4.00
C GLY A 166 2.93 -24.60 3.97
N LEU A 167 3.48 -23.39 3.99
CA LEU A 167 4.83 -23.14 4.45
C LEU A 167 4.77 -22.01 5.47
N VAL A 168 4.76 -22.40 6.76
CA VAL A 168 4.99 -21.49 7.86
C VAL A 168 6.43 -20.99 7.74
N LEU A 169 6.62 -19.73 7.32
CA LEU A 169 7.90 -19.06 7.50
C LEU A 169 8.11 -18.86 9.01
N ARG A 170 8.79 -19.83 9.63
CA ARG A 170 9.44 -19.62 10.91
C ARG A 170 10.54 -18.59 10.68
N CYS A 171 10.39 -17.44 11.32
CA CYS A 171 11.48 -16.49 11.51
C CYS A 171 12.68 -17.23 12.13
N CYS A 172 13.68 -17.54 11.30
CA CYS A 172 14.99 -18.01 11.75
C CYS A 172 15.92 -16.80 11.80
N ILE A 173 15.89 -16.10 12.93
CA ILE A 173 17.05 -15.35 13.40
C ILE A 173 18.03 -16.39 13.93
N MET A 174 19.15 -16.59 13.23
CA MET A 174 20.43 -17.04 13.79
C MET A 174 21.53 -16.18 13.19
#